data_AF-A0A846E919-F1
#
_entry.id   AF-A0A846E919-F1
#
_cell.length_a   1.000
_cell.length_b   1.000
_cell.length_c   1.000
_cell.angle_alpha   90.00
_cell.angle_beta   90.00
_cell.angle_gamma   90.00
#
_symmetry.space_group_name_H-M   'P 1'
#
loop_
_entity.id
_entity.type
_entity.pdbx_description
1 polymer ?
#
loop_
_entity_poly.entity_id
_entity_poly.type
_entity_poly.pdbx_seq_one_letter_code
_entity_poly.pdbx_strand_id
1 'polypeptide(L)'
;MIIQEIYRDATQRKEKYYPLGTTVTLELNGQDYILFALTETELKGHIPDNNCNVSKMWIALEKFWEKARIHARGNAVNIPLIGSGVTGIRLNPTRLLELNLLAITNAIEEGGKITTEEVRIVLHPKYIEDIDLNDFQSIWN
;
A
#
# COMPACT_ATOMS: atom_id res chain seq x y z
N MET A 1 1.93 5.58 19.33
CA MET A 1 3.08 5.47 18.40
C MET A 1 3.38 6.87 17.90
N ILE A 2 4.58 7.38 18.12
CA ILE A 2 4.97 8.69 17.60
C ILE A 2 5.35 8.48 16.13
N ILE A 3 4.59 9.07 15.22
CA ILE A 3 4.93 9.10 13.80
C ILE A 3 6.11 10.05 13.68
N GLN A 4 7.28 9.54 13.29
CA GLN A 4 8.50 10.32 13.26
C GLN A 4 8.93 10.58 11.82
N GLU A 5 8.98 11.87 11.49
CA GLU A 5 9.67 12.34 10.31
C GLU A 5 11.18 12.23 10.49
N ILE A 6 11.88 11.76 9.47
CA ILE A 6 13.34 11.67 9.46
C ILE A 6 13.92 12.65 8.45
N TYR A 7 15.11 13.14 8.72
CA TYR A 7 15.82 14.01 7.80
C TYR A 7 16.38 13.20 6.63
N ARG A 8 16.32 13.77 5.42
CA ARG A 8 16.97 13.20 4.24
C ARG A 8 18.44 13.59 4.23
N ASP A 9 19.32 12.63 4.48
CA ASP A 9 20.78 12.88 4.53
C ASP A 9 21.32 13.45 3.21
N ALA A 10 20.79 13.01 2.07
CA ALA A 10 21.14 13.53 0.74
C ALA A 10 20.85 15.04 0.58
N THR A 11 19.98 15.62 1.41
CA THR A 11 19.65 17.06 1.39
C THR A 11 20.44 17.88 2.41
N GLN A 12 21.48 17.28 3.03
CA GLN A 12 22.16 17.88 4.18
C GLN A 12 21.17 18.20 5.31
N ARG A 13 20.17 17.32 5.51
CA ARG A 13 19.12 17.46 6.53
C ARG A 13 18.29 18.73 6.42
N LYS A 14 18.13 19.28 5.20
CA LYS A 14 17.24 20.42 4.93
C LYS A 14 15.79 19.98 4.72
N GLU A 15 15.56 18.72 4.39
CA GLU A 15 14.24 18.17 4.15
C GLU A 15 13.94 17.00 5.08
N LYS A 16 12.68 16.92 5.50
CA LYS A 16 12.13 15.82 6.27
C LYS A 16 11.20 15.00 5.40
N TYR A 17 11.10 13.71 5.70
CA TYR A 17 10.16 12.81 5.04
C TYR A 17 9.66 11.74 6.01
N TYR A 18 8.53 11.13 5.67
CA TYR A 18 8.07 9.93 6.35
C TYR A 18 8.75 8.71 5.72
N PRO A 19 9.42 7.85 6.52
CA PRO A 19 9.96 6.59 6.02
C PRO A 19 8.91 5.77 5.28
N LEU A 20 9.36 4.96 4.31
CA LEU A 20 8.52 4.00 3.63
C LEU A 20 7.73 3.13 4.62
N GLY A 21 6.44 2.91 4.34
CA GLY A 21 5.55 2.15 5.21
C GLY A 21 5.10 2.88 6.49
N THR A 22 5.56 4.13 6.72
CA THR A 22 5.01 4.96 7.80
C THR A 22 3.51 5.05 7.63
N THR A 23 2.76 4.55 8.62
CA THR A 23 1.32 4.36 8.51
C THR A 23 0.63 5.04 9.69
N VAL A 24 -0.44 5.77 9.37
CA VAL A 24 -1.25 6.57 10.29
C VAL A 24 -2.72 6.23 10.09
N THR A 25 -3.50 6.36 11.15
CA THR A 25 -4.96 6.24 11.08
C THR A 25 -5.60 7.58 11.34
N LEU A 26 -6.62 7.93 10.55
CA LEU A 26 -7.43 9.11 10.80
C LEU A 26 -8.91 8.77 10.68
N GLU A 27 -9.71 9.43 11.50
CA GLU A 27 -11.17 9.39 11.40
C GLU A 27 -11.63 10.64 10.65
N LEU A 28 -12.41 10.45 9.58
CA LEU A 28 -13.02 11.53 8.82
C LEU A 28 -14.48 11.20 8.54
N ASN A 29 -15.39 12.07 8.98
CA ASN A 29 -16.84 11.90 8.81
C ASN A 29 -17.36 10.54 9.32
N GLY A 30 -16.84 10.07 10.46
CA GLY A 30 -17.23 8.79 11.06
C GLY A 30 -16.73 7.55 10.31
N GLN A 31 -15.72 7.71 9.44
CA GLN A 31 -15.05 6.62 8.73
C GLN A 31 -13.57 6.61 9.07
N ASP A 32 -13.04 5.41 9.32
CA ASP A 32 -11.62 5.21 9.59
C ASP A 32 -10.84 5.05 8.28
N TYR A 33 -9.76 5.80 8.15
CA TYR A 33 -8.82 5.74 7.03
C TYR A 33 -7.45 5.35 7.53
N ILE A 34 -6.77 4.53 6.74
CA ILE A 34 -5.37 4.19 6.93
C ILE A 34 -4.58 4.84 5.80
N LEU A 35 -3.60 5.67 6.14
CA LEU A 35 -2.72 6.32 5.19
C LEU A 35 -1.32 5.81 5.43
N PHE A 36 -0.61 5.51 4.36
CA PHE A 36 0.75 5.01 4.46
C PHE A 36 1.65 5.59 3.37
N ALA A 37 2.94 5.71 3.67
CA ALA A 37 3.94 6.16 2.73
C ALA A 37 4.34 5.00 1.79
N LEU A 38 3.98 5.09 0.51
CA LEU A 38 4.31 4.08 -0.51
C LEU A 38 5.60 4.39 -1.30
N THR A 39 5.96 5.67 -1.40
CA THR A 39 7.05 6.12 -2.28
C THR A 39 7.95 7.14 -1.59
N GLU A 40 9.20 7.25 -2.05
CA GLU A 40 10.16 8.24 -1.58
C GLU A 40 10.15 9.50 -2.47
N THR A 41 9.14 10.35 -2.32
CA THR A 41 9.04 11.56 -3.16
C THR A 41 9.86 12.71 -2.58
N GLU A 42 10.60 13.43 -3.43
CA GLU A 42 11.19 14.74 -3.07
C GLU A 42 10.24 15.86 -3.51
N LEU A 43 9.92 16.76 -2.58
CA LEU A 43 8.97 17.86 -2.83
C LEU A 43 9.52 18.92 -3.79
N LYS A 44 10.84 18.93 -4.05
CA LYS A 44 11.52 19.91 -4.93
C LYS A 44 11.66 19.47 -6.39
N GLY A 45 10.71 18.67 -6.89
CA GLY A 45 10.53 18.47 -8.32
C GLY A 45 11.40 17.37 -8.95
N HIS A 46 12.07 16.53 -8.15
CA HIS A 46 12.73 15.34 -8.64
C HIS A 46 12.10 14.09 -8.00
N ILE A 47 11.63 13.18 -8.83
CA ILE A 47 11.25 11.84 -8.38
C ILE A 47 12.49 10.97 -8.61
N PRO A 48 13.12 10.42 -7.55
CA PRO A 48 14.27 9.54 -7.73
C PRO A 48 13.94 8.37 -8.66
N ASP A 49 14.89 7.92 -9.47
CA ASP A 49 14.69 6.77 -10.36
C ASP A 49 14.32 5.48 -9.60
N ASN A 50 14.68 5.40 -8.31
CA ASN A 50 14.32 4.32 -7.40
C ASN A 50 13.16 4.65 -6.45
N ASN A 51 12.39 5.72 -6.72
CA ASN A 51 11.33 6.25 -5.84
C ASN A 51 10.30 5.18 -5.44
N CYS A 52 10.02 4.23 -6.34
CA CYS A 52 9.19 3.08 -6.05
C CYS A 52 9.67 1.86 -6.86
N ASN A 53 9.72 0.69 -6.22
CA ASN A 53 9.97 -0.59 -6.87
C ASN A 53 9.19 -1.68 -6.12
N VAL A 54 9.21 -2.91 -6.65
CA VAL A 54 8.46 -4.05 -6.07
C VAL A 54 8.83 -4.28 -4.62
N SER A 55 10.12 -4.30 -4.28
CA SER A 55 10.60 -4.50 -2.91
C SER A 55 10.14 -3.39 -1.96
N LYS A 56 10.16 -2.13 -2.41
CA LYS A 56 9.68 -0.99 -1.60
C LYS A 56 8.16 -1.07 -1.37
N MET A 57 7.38 -1.45 -2.37
CA MET A 57 5.94 -1.67 -2.16
C MET A 57 5.66 -2.83 -1.23
N TRP A 58 6.42 -3.93 -1.34
CA TRP A 58 6.29 -5.04 -0.41
C TRP A 58 6.46 -4.57 1.04
N ILE A 59 7.54 -3.85 1.33
CA ILE A 59 7.79 -3.27 2.67
C ILE A 59 6.63 -2.34 3.09
N ALA A 60 6.17 -1.47 2.20
CA ALA A 60 5.08 -0.55 2.49
C ALA A 60 3.75 -1.29 2.79
N LEU A 61 3.45 -2.35 2.04
CA LEU A 61 2.28 -3.20 2.24
C LEU A 61 2.35 -3.99 3.55
N GLU A 62 3.51 -4.54 3.89
CA GLU A 62 3.72 -5.22 5.18
C GLU A 62 3.42 -4.26 6.34
N LYS A 63 3.95 -3.03 6.29
CA LYS A 63 3.69 -2.01 7.32
C LYS A 63 2.24 -1.52 7.34
N PHE A 64 1.62 -1.40 6.17
CA PHE A 64 0.20 -1.11 6.07
C PHE A 64 -0.63 -2.21 6.76
N TRP A 65 -0.37 -3.48 6.45
CA TRP A 65 -1.12 -4.60 7.02
C TRP A 65 -0.85 -4.79 8.51
N GLU A 66 0.39 -4.60 8.98
CA GLU A 66 0.71 -4.52 10.41
C GLU A 66 -0.22 -3.56 11.17
N LYS A 67 -0.55 -2.42 10.57
CA LYS A 67 -1.47 -1.45 11.16
C LYS A 67 -2.92 -1.79 10.94
N ALA A 68 -3.30 -2.23 9.75
CA ALA A 68 -4.67 -2.66 9.47
C ALA A 68 -5.13 -3.75 10.45
N ARG A 69 -4.26 -4.68 10.84
CA ARG A 69 -4.54 -5.69 11.87
C ARG A 69 -5.01 -5.11 13.20
N ILE A 70 -4.39 -4.02 13.64
CA ILE A 70 -4.68 -3.38 14.93
C ILE A 70 -5.95 -2.52 14.85
N HIS A 71 -6.19 -1.91 13.68
CA HIS A 71 -7.18 -0.83 13.53
C HIS A 71 -8.47 -1.25 12.84
N ALA A 72 -8.46 -2.25 11.95
CA ALA A 72 -9.66 -2.70 11.26
C ALA A 72 -10.73 -3.22 12.23
N ARG A 73 -10.33 -3.87 13.33
CA ARG A 73 -11.24 -4.32 14.41
C ARG A 73 -12.46 -5.12 13.90
N GLY A 74 -12.24 -5.98 12.90
CA GLY A 74 -13.30 -6.77 12.25
C GLY A 74 -14.05 -6.05 11.13
N ASN A 75 -13.88 -4.74 10.95
CA ASN A 75 -14.46 -4.01 9.83
C ASN A 75 -13.78 -4.38 8.51
N ALA A 76 -14.54 -4.31 7.41
CA ALA A 76 -14.01 -4.53 6.06
C ALA A 76 -12.89 -3.54 5.74
N VAL A 77 -11.80 -4.02 5.14
CA VAL A 77 -10.69 -3.16 4.69
C VAL A 77 -10.78 -2.98 3.19
N ASN A 78 -10.93 -1.72 2.76
CA ASN A 78 -11.01 -1.35 1.35
C ASN A 78 -9.68 -0.72 0.94
N ILE A 79 -8.99 -1.29 -0.04
CA ILE A 79 -7.76 -0.74 -0.60
C ILE A 79 -7.94 -0.47 -2.10
N PRO A 80 -7.32 0.56 -2.68
CA PRO A 80 -7.22 0.66 -4.13
C PRO A 80 -6.28 -0.42 -4.67
N LEU A 81 -6.15 -0.53 -5.99
CA LEU A 81 -5.00 -1.21 -6.59
C LEU A 81 -3.71 -0.45 -6.25
N ILE A 82 -3.06 -0.81 -5.13
CA ILE A 82 -1.87 -0.10 -4.63
C ILE A 82 -0.74 -0.23 -5.65
N GLY A 83 0.04 0.84 -5.83
CA GLY A 83 1.16 0.88 -6.78
C GLY A 83 0.77 1.25 -8.21
N SER A 84 -0.51 1.49 -8.49
CA SER A 84 -1.04 1.78 -9.84
C SER A 84 -1.10 3.28 -10.21
N GLY A 85 -0.66 4.16 -9.30
CA GLY A 85 -0.61 5.61 -9.49
C GLY A 85 0.61 6.11 -10.27
N VAL A 86 0.69 7.44 -10.44
CA VAL A 86 1.71 8.13 -11.28
C VAL A 86 3.14 7.85 -10.84
N THR A 87 3.37 7.69 -9.53
CA THR A 87 4.68 7.39 -8.93
C THR A 87 4.94 5.90 -8.76
N GLY A 88 4.05 5.06 -9.31
CA GLY A 88 3.98 3.61 -9.10
C GLY A 88 5.11 2.80 -9.73
N ILE A 89 5.00 1.47 -9.60
CA ILE A 89 6.12 0.52 -9.77
C ILE A 89 6.34 0.11 -11.24
N ARG A 90 5.60 0.73 -12.17
CA ARG A 90 5.63 0.41 -13.61
C ARG A 90 5.40 -1.07 -13.92
N LEU A 91 4.72 -1.78 -13.03
CA LEU A 91 4.17 -3.10 -13.32
C LEU A 91 2.87 -2.95 -14.10
N ASN A 92 2.56 -3.95 -14.94
CA ASN A 92 1.24 -4.01 -15.55
C ASN A 92 0.16 -4.23 -14.45
N PRO A 93 -1.10 -3.86 -14.73
CA PRO A 93 -2.17 -3.93 -13.71
C PRO A 93 -2.38 -5.33 -13.13
N THR A 94 -2.27 -6.39 -13.94
CA THR A 94 -2.38 -7.78 -13.47
C THR A 94 -1.33 -8.14 -12.43
N ARG A 95 -0.05 -7.81 -12.68
CA ARG A 95 1.05 -8.06 -11.73
C ARG A 95 0.91 -7.22 -10.46
N LEU A 96 0.37 -6.00 -10.57
CA LEU A 96 0.03 -5.21 -9.37
C LEU A 96 -1.05 -5.89 -8.55
N LEU A 97 -2.09 -6.44 -9.20
CA LEU A 97 -3.16 -7.15 -8.51
C LEU A 97 -2.63 -8.40 -7.79
N GLU A 98 -1.80 -9.20 -8.46
CA GLU A 98 -1.12 -10.35 -7.85
C GLU A 98 -0.31 -9.95 -6.61
N LEU A 99 0.46 -8.86 -6.69
CA LEU A 99 1.26 -8.39 -5.56
C LEU A 99 0.41 -7.91 -4.38
N ASN A 100 -0.71 -7.23 -4.65
CA ASN A 100 -1.66 -6.83 -3.61
C ASN A 100 -2.29 -8.06 -2.93
N LEU A 101 -2.71 -9.07 -3.70
CA LEU A 101 -3.25 -10.30 -3.14
C LEU A 101 -2.22 -11.10 -2.35
N LEU A 102 -1.00 -11.21 -2.85
CA LEU A 102 0.07 -11.88 -2.11
C LEU A 102 0.30 -11.22 -0.74
N ALA A 103 0.28 -9.88 -0.68
CA ALA A 103 0.39 -9.15 0.58
C ALA A 103 -0.81 -9.39 1.51
N ILE A 104 -2.03 -9.50 0.96
CA ILE A 104 -3.24 -9.86 1.72
C ILE A 104 -3.11 -11.27 2.30
N THR A 105 -2.75 -12.26 1.47
CA THR A 105 -2.54 -13.65 1.90
C THR A 105 -1.51 -13.72 3.01
N ASN A 106 -0.37 -13.04 2.84
CA ASN A 106 0.65 -12.94 3.89
C ASN A 106 0.07 -12.34 5.18
N ALA A 107 -0.70 -11.25 5.10
CA ALA A 107 -1.34 -10.62 6.24
C ALA A 107 -2.39 -11.50 6.96
N ILE A 108 -3.01 -12.45 6.25
CA ILE A 108 -3.97 -13.42 6.78
C ILE A 108 -3.25 -14.63 7.41
N GLU A 109 -2.05 -14.98 6.94
CA GLU A 109 -1.31 -16.15 7.43
C GLU A 109 -0.35 -15.85 8.59
N GLU A 110 0.20 -14.64 8.65
CA GLU A 110 1.21 -14.22 9.63
C GLU A 110 0.73 -14.30 11.09
N GLY A 111 1.66 -14.54 12.04
CA GLY A 111 1.40 -14.61 13.50
C GLY A 111 0.91 -13.28 14.08
N GLY A 112 -0.37 -13.00 13.93
CA GLY A 112 -1.00 -11.72 14.26
C GLY A 112 -2.17 -11.35 13.34
N LYS A 113 -2.38 -12.12 12.26
CA LYS A 113 -3.50 -12.18 11.29
C LYS A 113 -4.48 -11.03 11.30
N ILE A 114 -4.73 -10.44 10.13
CA ILE A 114 -5.87 -9.55 9.99
C ILE A 114 -7.16 -10.32 10.29
N THR A 115 -7.98 -9.76 11.18
CA THR A 115 -9.20 -10.38 11.71
C THR A 115 -10.47 -9.93 11.02
N THR A 116 -10.34 -9.18 9.92
CA THR A 116 -11.49 -8.77 9.11
C THR A 116 -12.04 -9.96 8.33
N GLU A 117 -13.37 -10.03 8.23
CA GLU A 117 -14.05 -11.03 7.40
C GLU A 117 -13.97 -10.68 5.90
N GLU A 118 -13.65 -9.43 5.56
CA GLU A 118 -13.67 -8.96 4.18
C GLU A 118 -12.55 -7.96 3.87
N VAL A 119 -11.78 -8.26 2.84
CA VAL A 119 -10.82 -7.32 2.22
C VAL A 119 -11.24 -7.08 0.77
N ARG A 120 -11.40 -5.81 0.39
CA ARG A 120 -11.77 -5.41 -0.96
C ARG A 120 -10.63 -4.68 -1.64
N ILE A 121 -10.23 -5.17 -2.81
CA ILE A 121 -9.42 -4.39 -3.74
C ILE A 121 -10.36 -3.66 -4.69
N VAL A 122 -10.38 -2.33 -4.61
CA VAL A 122 -11.22 -1.46 -5.43
C VAL A 122 -10.48 -1.11 -6.71
N LEU A 123 -10.96 -1.65 -7.83
CA LEU A 123 -10.43 -1.39 -9.16
C LEU A 123 -11.15 -0.19 -9.79
N HIS A 124 -10.39 0.80 -10.24
CA HIS A 124 -10.93 1.89 -11.05
C HIS A 124 -11.33 1.34 -12.44
N PRO A 125 -12.44 1.80 -13.06
CA PRO A 125 -12.93 1.27 -14.34
C PRO A 125 -11.90 1.22 -15.47
N LYS A 126 -10.90 2.12 -15.44
CA LYS A 126 -9.79 2.15 -16.40
C LYS A 126 -8.97 0.85 -16.46
N TYR A 127 -9.02 -0.01 -15.42
CA TYR A 127 -8.28 -1.28 -15.37
C TYR A 127 -9.10 -2.47 -15.86
N ILE A 128 -10.38 -2.29 -16.24
CA ILE A 128 -11.27 -3.39 -16.67
C ILE A 128 -10.73 -4.10 -17.93
N GLU A 129 -10.12 -3.35 -18.84
CA GLU A 129 -9.54 -3.92 -20.07
C GLU A 129 -8.15 -4.53 -19.84
N ASP A 130 -7.45 -4.09 -18.79
CA ASP A 130 -6.09 -4.56 -18.48
C ASP A 130 -6.06 -5.79 -17.58
N ILE A 131 -7.16 -6.05 -16.85
CA ILE A 131 -7.27 -7.13 -15.86
C ILE A 131 -8.46 -8.01 -16.22
N ASP A 132 -8.17 -9.20 -16.76
CA ASP A 132 -9.17 -10.26 -16.89
C ASP A 132 -9.35 -10.97 -15.54
N LEU A 133 -10.47 -10.69 -14.87
CA LEU A 133 -10.78 -11.29 -13.57
C LEU A 133 -11.12 -12.78 -13.65
N ASN A 134 -11.57 -13.28 -14.81
CA ASN A 134 -11.88 -14.71 -14.96
C ASN A 134 -10.58 -15.52 -15.00
N ASP A 135 -9.63 -15.09 -15.83
CA ASP A 135 -8.30 -15.69 -15.89
C ASP A 135 -7.61 -15.58 -14.53
N PHE A 136 -7.71 -14.41 -13.89
CA PHE A 136 -7.14 -14.17 -12.58
C PHE A 136 -7.71 -15.14 -11.52
N GLN A 137 -9.03 -15.31 -11.48
CA GLN A 137 -9.69 -16.22 -10.54
C GLN A 137 -9.25 -17.67 -10.75
N SER A 138 -9.02 -18.10 -12.00
CA SER A 138 -8.57 -19.47 -12.29
C SER A 138 -7.19 -19.80 -11.69
N ILE A 139 -6.32 -18.79 -11.54
CA ILE A 139 -4.96 -18.95 -11.02
C ILE A 139 -4.92 -18.98 -9.48
N TRP A 140 -5.84 -18.25 -8.84
CA TRP A 140 -5.84 -18.01 -7.39
C TRP A 140 -6.92 -18.77 -6.60
N ASN A 141 -7.69 -19.63 -7.28
CA ASN A 141 -8.71 -20.50 -6.66
C ASN A 141 -8.10 -21.69 -5.90
#